data_AF-R9GTH4-F1
#
_entry.id   AF-R9GTH4-F1
#
_cell.length_a   1.000
_cell.length_b   1.000
_cell.length_c   1.000
_cell.angle_alpha   90.00
_cell.angle_beta   90.00
_cell.angle_gamma   90.00
#
_symmetry.space_group_name_H-M   'P 1'
#
loop_
_entity.id
_entity.type
_entity.pdbx_description
1 polymer ?
#
loop_
_entity_poly.entity_id
_entity_poly.type
_entity_poly.pdbx_seq_one_letter_code
_entity_poly.pdbx_strand_id
1 'polypeptide(L)'
;MHEIEPFYRWRDDYVAAEDELSPFYQTEYSEFEFDKKIYNYFIHPQWDYFGSQTLYLKILFADYESNFAIIEFIGEWNDTIYNDVMLLKREIIEVMMHEGINKFILIGENILNFHSSDDLYYEEWFQDVEDGWIAAINFQEHVIDEFKKSNIDYYINFGGHLDDLPWRSLSPVQLFMRVEEQLTKRLN
;
A
#
# COMPACT_ATOMS: atom_id res chain seq x y z
N MET A 1 -2.88 5.39 18.15
CA MET A 1 -2.17 4.36 17.38
C MET A 1 -2.89 3.02 17.49
N HIS A 2 -3.09 2.46 18.69
CA HIS A 2 -3.80 1.19 18.86
C HIS A 2 -5.27 1.19 18.40
N GLU A 3 -5.95 2.35 18.40
CA GLU A 3 -7.33 2.51 17.90
C GLU A 3 -7.43 2.62 16.38
N ILE A 4 -6.30 2.75 15.67
CA ILE A 4 -6.29 2.81 14.20
C ILE A 4 -6.28 1.36 13.73
N GLU A 5 -7.46 0.82 13.42
CA GLU A 5 -7.63 -0.47 12.78
C GLU A 5 -7.54 -0.36 11.26
N PRO A 6 -7.06 -1.40 10.55
CA PRO A 6 -7.20 -1.45 9.10
C PRO A 6 -8.67 -1.39 8.69
N PHE A 7 -8.93 -0.82 7.53
CA PHE A 7 -10.30 -0.69 7.03
C PHE A 7 -10.99 -2.05 6.88
N TYR A 8 -12.16 -2.20 7.50
CA TYR A 8 -12.82 -3.49 7.65
C TYR A 8 -14.07 -3.68 6.77
N ARG A 9 -14.59 -2.63 6.12
CA ARG A 9 -15.88 -2.73 5.41
C ARG A 9 -15.84 -3.63 4.17
N TRP A 10 -14.67 -3.94 3.65
CA TRP A 10 -14.50 -4.85 2.51
C TRP A 10 -14.18 -6.29 2.93
N ARG A 11 -14.18 -6.61 4.24
CA ARG A 11 -13.89 -7.98 4.70
C ARG A 11 -14.91 -9.03 4.21
N ASP A 12 -16.14 -8.61 3.93
CA ASP A 12 -17.13 -9.50 3.31
C ASP A 12 -16.80 -9.82 1.84
N ASP A 13 -16.00 -8.97 1.19
CA ASP A 13 -15.57 -9.13 -0.21
C ASP A 13 -14.19 -9.81 -0.33
N TYR A 14 -13.26 -9.53 0.60
CA TYR A 14 -11.90 -10.07 0.57
C TYR A 14 -11.24 -10.08 1.95
N VAL A 15 -10.52 -11.17 2.26
CA VAL A 15 -9.65 -11.29 3.44
C VAL A 15 -8.32 -11.93 3.02
N ALA A 16 -7.22 -11.18 3.15
CA ALA A 16 -5.89 -11.64 2.76
C ALA A 16 -5.47 -12.96 3.43
N ALA A 17 -5.83 -13.18 4.70
CA ALA A 17 -5.49 -14.41 5.41
C ALA A 17 -6.26 -15.66 4.94
N GLU A 18 -7.37 -15.48 4.21
CA GLU A 18 -8.20 -16.56 3.69
C GLU A 18 -7.93 -16.85 2.21
N ASP A 19 -7.13 -16.01 1.55
CA ASP A 19 -6.78 -16.09 0.13
C ASP A 19 -5.46 -16.84 -0.07
N GLU A 20 -5.52 -18.02 -0.70
CA GLU A 20 -4.37 -18.89 -0.97
C GLU A 20 -3.26 -18.23 -1.81
N LEU A 21 -3.61 -17.19 -2.58
CA LEU A 21 -2.69 -16.45 -3.44
C LEU A 21 -2.10 -15.21 -2.75
N SER A 22 -2.53 -14.92 -1.52
CA SER A 22 -2.07 -13.78 -0.75
C SER A 22 -0.73 -14.08 -0.06
N PRO A 23 0.20 -13.11 0.04
CA PRO A 23 1.39 -13.24 0.88
C PRO A 23 1.06 -13.44 2.38
N PHE A 24 -0.18 -13.15 2.80
CA PHE A 24 -0.63 -13.33 4.18
C PHE A 24 -1.54 -14.55 4.38
N TYR A 25 -1.64 -15.46 3.41
CA TYR A 25 -2.45 -16.66 3.56
C TYR A 25 -2.13 -17.40 4.87
N GLN A 26 -3.17 -17.79 5.63
CA GLN A 26 -3.07 -18.46 6.93
C GLN A 26 -2.43 -17.63 8.05
N THR A 27 -2.29 -16.31 7.88
CA THR A 27 -1.87 -15.44 8.99
C THR A 27 -2.91 -15.47 10.11
N GLU A 28 -2.47 -15.82 11.31
CA GLU A 28 -3.30 -15.78 12.52
C GLU A 28 -3.11 -14.45 13.25
N TYR A 29 -4.22 -13.74 13.48
CA TYR A 29 -4.21 -12.47 14.19
C TYR A 29 -4.55 -12.65 15.66
N SER A 30 -3.82 -11.95 16.53
CA SER A 30 -4.18 -11.88 17.95
C SER A 30 -5.42 -10.99 18.15
N GLU A 31 -6.38 -11.46 18.93
CA GLU A 31 -7.54 -10.67 19.35
C GLU A 31 -7.29 -9.87 20.65
N PHE A 32 -6.25 -10.23 21.41
CA PHE A 32 -6.06 -9.74 22.79
C PHE A 32 -4.69 -9.14 23.06
N GLU A 33 -3.66 -9.53 22.31
CA GLU A 33 -2.30 -9.11 22.55
C GLU A 33 -1.84 -8.12 21.48
N PHE A 34 -1.32 -6.98 21.95
CA PHE A 34 -0.65 -6.01 21.12
C PHE A 34 0.84 -6.36 21.05
N ASP A 35 1.31 -6.77 19.89
CA ASP A 35 2.69 -7.19 19.65
C ASP A 35 3.48 -6.19 18.79
N LYS A 36 2.79 -5.36 18.00
CA LYS A 36 3.39 -4.42 17.04
C LYS A 36 3.42 -2.99 17.58
N LYS A 37 4.46 -2.24 17.20
CA LYS A 37 4.68 -0.86 17.66
C LYS A 37 5.18 0.04 16.54
N ILE A 38 4.80 1.31 16.65
CA ILE A 38 5.40 2.42 15.93
C ILE A 38 5.85 3.42 16.99
N TYR A 39 7.15 3.75 17.00
CA TYR A 39 7.79 4.43 18.12
C TYR A 39 7.52 3.71 19.46
N ASN A 40 6.95 4.42 20.43
CA ASN A 40 6.62 3.92 21.76
C ASN A 40 5.15 3.51 21.90
N TYR A 41 4.39 3.45 20.81
CA TYR A 41 2.96 3.17 20.83
C TYR A 41 2.64 1.85 20.15
N PHE A 42 1.80 1.04 20.79
CA PHE A 42 1.22 -0.14 20.17
C PHE A 42 0.24 0.24 19.05
N ILE A 43 0.20 -0.59 18.01
CA ILE A 43 -0.79 -0.50 16.92
C ILE A 43 -1.77 -1.67 16.97
N HIS A 44 -2.93 -1.51 16.35
CA HIS A 44 -3.94 -2.56 16.30
C HIS A 44 -3.37 -3.89 15.76
N PRO A 45 -3.66 -5.05 16.38
CA PRO A 45 -3.03 -6.33 16.01
C PRO A 45 -3.43 -6.86 14.62
N GLN A 46 -4.39 -6.21 13.97
CA GLN A 46 -4.88 -6.59 12.62
C GLN A 46 -4.01 -6.05 11.48
N TRP A 47 -3.04 -5.17 11.78
CA TRP A 47 -2.03 -4.73 10.82
C TRP A 47 -1.02 -5.84 10.56
N ASP A 48 -0.67 -6.06 9.30
CA ASP A 48 0.25 -7.10 8.89
C ASP A 48 1.70 -6.64 8.99
N TYR A 49 2.55 -7.54 9.50
CA TYR A 49 4.00 -7.39 9.52
C TYR A 49 4.59 -8.12 8.31
N PHE A 50 5.40 -7.42 7.53
CA PHE A 50 6.03 -7.98 6.32
C PHE A 50 7.57 -7.95 6.38
N GLY A 51 8.14 -7.66 7.55
CA GLY A 51 9.60 -7.53 7.72
C GLY A 51 10.04 -6.15 8.24
N SER A 52 9.32 -5.07 7.86
CA SER A 52 9.65 -3.72 8.29
C SER A 52 9.37 -3.47 9.78
N GLN A 53 10.29 -2.79 10.45
CA GLN A 53 10.15 -2.45 11.88
C GLN A 53 9.25 -1.23 12.13
N THR A 54 9.03 -0.41 11.11
CA THR A 54 8.37 0.89 11.25
C THR A 54 7.19 1.08 10.32
N LEU A 55 7.08 0.28 9.26
CA LEU A 55 5.97 0.26 8.33
C LEU A 55 5.20 -1.05 8.47
N TYR A 56 3.88 -0.94 8.47
CA TYR A 56 2.96 -2.07 8.44
C TYR A 56 1.90 -1.79 7.38
N LEU A 57 1.20 -2.84 6.95
CA LEU A 57 0.19 -2.69 5.92
C LEU A 57 -0.98 -3.64 6.10
N LYS A 58 -2.00 -3.47 5.27
CA LYS A 58 -3.10 -4.40 5.09
C LYS A 58 -3.41 -4.48 3.61
N ILE A 59 -3.43 -5.69 3.05
CA ILE A 59 -4.04 -5.89 1.72
C ILE A 59 -5.55 -5.89 1.94
N LEU A 60 -6.22 -4.85 1.44
CA LEU A 60 -7.66 -4.67 1.61
C LEU A 60 -8.46 -5.40 0.54
N PHE A 61 -7.88 -5.61 -0.64
CA PHE A 61 -8.51 -6.28 -1.76
C PHE A 61 -7.48 -6.72 -2.80
N ALA A 62 -7.69 -7.86 -3.43
CA ALA A 62 -7.00 -8.29 -4.64
C ALA A 62 -7.99 -8.90 -5.63
N ASP A 63 -7.86 -8.55 -6.90
CA ASP A 63 -8.61 -9.14 -8.01
C ASP A 63 -7.64 -9.55 -9.12
N TYR A 64 -7.47 -10.86 -9.26
CA TYR A 64 -6.56 -11.51 -10.19
C TYR A 64 -7.09 -11.54 -11.63
N GLU A 65 -8.41 -11.37 -11.84
CA GLU A 65 -8.98 -11.24 -13.19
C GLU A 65 -8.78 -9.83 -13.75
N SER A 66 -8.91 -8.82 -12.90
CA SER A 66 -8.70 -7.40 -13.26
C SER A 66 -7.25 -6.92 -13.03
N ASN A 67 -6.41 -7.79 -12.48
CA ASN A 67 -4.97 -7.60 -12.20
C ASN A 67 -4.65 -6.42 -11.25
N PHE A 68 -5.49 -6.16 -10.24
CA PHE A 68 -5.25 -5.06 -9.29
C PHE A 68 -5.32 -5.44 -7.82
N ALA A 69 -4.60 -4.69 -6.99
CA ALA A 69 -4.65 -4.78 -5.54
C ALA A 69 -4.76 -3.40 -4.88
N ILE A 70 -5.40 -3.38 -3.71
CA ILE A 70 -5.52 -2.20 -2.85
C ILE A 70 -4.85 -2.49 -1.51
N ILE A 71 -3.88 -1.66 -1.15
CA ILE A 71 -3.03 -1.84 0.03
C ILE A 71 -3.09 -0.57 0.88
N GLU A 72 -3.43 -0.73 2.15
CA GLU A 72 -3.43 0.35 3.16
C GLU A 72 -2.19 0.27 4.04
N PHE A 73 -1.56 1.40 4.33
CA PHE A 73 -0.33 1.47 5.12
C PHE A 73 -0.54 2.19 6.44
N ILE A 74 0.27 1.84 7.45
CA ILE A 74 0.42 2.59 8.70
C ILE A 74 1.89 2.64 9.13
N GLY A 75 2.32 3.83 9.55
CA GLY A 75 3.62 4.04 10.21
C GLY A 75 4.61 4.87 9.44
N GLU A 76 5.89 4.60 9.64
CA GLU A 76 6.99 5.36 9.04
C GLU A 76 7.55 4.57 7.87
N TRP A 77 7.48 5.13 6.67
CA TRP A 77 8.11 4.54 5.50
C TRP A 77 9.55 5.05 5.43
N ASN A 78 10.50 4.22 5.86
CA ASN A 78 11.88 4.60 6.10
C ASN A 78 12.85 3.75 5.28
N ASP A 79 13.12 4.21 4.06
CA ASP A 79 14.06 3.57 3.16
C ASP A 79 15.51 3.85 3.57
N THR A 80 15.79 4.97 4.24
CA THR A 80 17.15 5.33 4.69
C THR A 80 17.75 4.31 5.67
N ILE A 81 16.95 3.79 6.62
CA ILE A 81 17.45 2.92 7.70
C ILE A 81 17.05 1.46 7.48
N TYR A 82 15.80 1.21 7.11
CA TYR A 82 15.24 -0.14 7.07
C TYR A 82 15.06 -0.68 5.65
N ASN A 83 15.21 0.17 4.64
CA ASN A 83 14.95 -0.14 3.24
C ASN A 83 13.54 -0.75 3.07
N ASP A 84 12.55 -0.03 3.58
CA ASP A 84 11.16 -0.48 3.61
C ASP A 84 10.61 -0.78 2.22
N VAL A 85 10.97 0.01 1.20
CA VAL A 85 10.59 -0.23 -0.19
C VAL A 85 11.12 -1.57 -0.73
N MET A 86 12.36 -1.97 -0.39
CA MET A 86 12.88 -3.28 -0.78
C MET A 86 12.07 -4.40 -0.13
N LEU A 87 11.83 -4.30 1.18
CA LEU A 87 11.05 -5.32 1.91
C LEU A 87 9.63 -5.41 1.36
N LEU A 88 8.98 -4.27 1.13
CA LEU A 88 7.65 -4.19 0.52
C LEU A 88 7.66 -4.87 -0.84
N LYS A 89 8.63 -4.55 -1.69
CA LYS A 89 8.74 -5.13 -3.02
C LYS A 89 8.91 -6.64 -2.98
N ARG A 90 9.92 -7.14 -2.27
CA ARG A 90 10.28 -8.57 -2.28
C ARG A 90 9.25 -9.45 -1.57
N GLU A 91 8.76 -9.01 -0.42
CA GLU A 91 7.92 -9.87 0.43
C GLU A 91 6.45 -9.80 0.04
N ILE A 92 5.99 -8.67 -0.51
CA ILE A 92 4.56 -8.43 -0.78
C ILE A 92 4.30 -8.27 -2.26
N ILE A 93 4.89 -7.26 -2.88
CA ILE A 93 4.53 -6.88 -4.26
C ILE A 93 4.88 -8.00 -5.23
N GLU A 94 6.08 -8.57 -5.16
CA GLU A 94 6.49 -9.65 -6.06
C GLU A 94 5.63 -10.90 -5.93
N VAL A 95 5.23 -11.27 -4.71
CA VAL A 95 4.31 -12.37 -4.48
C VAL A 95 2.98 -12.11 -5.21
N MET A 96 2.41 -10.91 -5.07
CA MET A 96 1.17 -10.54 -5.77
C MET A 96 1.34 -10.47 -7.29
N MET A 97 2.50 -10.00 -7.76
CA MET A 97 2.80 -9.92 -9.20
C MET A 97 2.97 -11.30 -9.84
N HIS A 98 3.56 -12.26 -9.12
CA HIS A 98 3.64 -13.65 -9.57
C HIS A 98 2.28 -14.28 -9.80
N GLU A 99 1.27 -13.85 -9.04
CA GLU A 99 -0.13 -14.27 -9.20
C GLU A 99 -0.91 -13.40 -10.20
N GLY A 100 -0.23 -12.47 -10.88
CA GLY A 100 -0.77 -11.70 -12.00
C GLY A 100 -1.25 -10.29 -11.66
N ILE A 101 -1.03 -9.78 -10.44
CA ILE A 101 -1.37 -8.38 -10.12
C ILE A 101 -0.32 -7.43 -10.72
N ASN A 102 -0.73 -6.41 -11.47
CA ASN A 102 0.19 -5.38 -11.98
C ASN A 102 -0.30 -3.94 -11.78
N LYS A 103 -1.47 -3.76 -11.15
CA LYS A 103 -2.00 -2.43 -10.78
C LYS A 103 -2.13 -2.32 -9.28
N PHE A 104 -1.48 -1.32 -8.70
CA PHE A 104 -1.41 -1.17 -7.25
C PHE A 104 -1.97 0.18 -6.82
N ILE A 105 -2.96 0.15 -5.92
CA ILE A 105 -3.47 1.33 -5.23
C ILE A 105 -2.92 1.30 -3.81
N LEU A 106 -2.07 2.28 -3.49
CA LEU A 106 -1.45 2.46 -2.18
C LEU A 106 -2.22 3.55 -1.44
N ILE A 107 -2.80 3.23 -0.28
CA ILE A 107 -3.49 4.19 0.59
C ILE A 107 -2.53 4.59 1.71
N GLY A 108 -2.10 5.86 1.69
CA GLY A 108 -1.04 6.37 2.57
C GLY A 108 -1.48 7.34 3.66
N GLU A 109 -2.77 7.42 3.97
CA GLU A 109 -3.29 8.39 4.94
C GLU A 109 -2.79 8.19 6.38
N ASN A 110 -2.38 6.97 6.74
CA ASN A 110 -1.75 6.66 8.03
C ASN A 110 -0.22 6.53 7.93
N ILE A 111 0.40 6.92 6.82
CA ILE A 111 1.85 7.08 6.73
C ILE A 111 2.22 8.41 7.39
N LEU A 112 3.02 8.32 8.43
CA LEU A 112 3.35 9.42 9.33
C LEU A 112 4.52 10.25 8.81
N ASN A 113 5.60 9.63 8.35
CA ASN A 113 6.66 10.29 7.58
C ASN A 113 7.25 9.33 6.54
N PHE A 114 7.98 9.93 5.61
CA PHE A 114 8.82 9.24 4.64
C PHE A 114 10.27 9.67 4.78
N HIS A 115 11.18 8.70 4.76
CA HIS A 115 12.62 8.93 4.78
C HIS A 115 13.25 8.19 3.60
N SER A 116 13.65 8.95 2.58
CA SER A 116 14.12 8.39 1.32
C SER A 116 15.56 7.87 1.35
N SER A 117 15.85 6.93 0.46
CA SER A 117 17.19 6.48 0.09
C SER A 117 17.41 6.67 -1.43
N ASP A 118 18.14 5.75 -2.09
CA ASP A 118 18.07 5.61 -3.54
C ASP A 118 16.68 5.16 -4.02
N ASP A 119 16.44 5.29 -5.32
CA ASP A 119 15.17 5.01 -5.99
C ASP A 119 15.15 3.69 -6.75
N LEU A 120 16.18 2.84 -6.60
CA LEU A 120 16.39 1.64 -7.41
C LEU A 120 15.22 0.64 -7.32
N TYR A 121 14.67 0.44 -6.13
CA TYR A 121 13.54 -0.48 -5.94
C TYR A 121 12.21 0.08 -6.45
N TYR A 122 12.07 1.41 -6.51
CA TYR A 122 10.92 2.04 -7.15
C TYR A 122 11.01 1.93 -8.67
N GLU A 123 12.20 2.13 -9.22
CA GLU A 123 12.46 1.91 -10.64
C GLU A 123 12.20 0.45 -11.03
N GLU A 124 12.72 -0.51 -10.27
CA GLU A 124 12.50 -1.93 -10.51
C GLU A 124 11.02 -2.29 -10.44
N TRP A 125 10.29 -1.82 -9.41
CA TRP A 125 8.85 -2.03 -9.32
C TRP A 125 8.10 -1.44 -10.52
N PHE A 126 8.43 -0.21 -10.91
CA PHE A 126 7.81 0.44 -12.06
C PHE A 126 8.08 -0.29 -13.38
N GLN A 127 9.29 -0.82 -13.58
CA GLN A 127 9.62 -1.62 -14.76
C GLN A 127 8.87 -2.95 -14.78
N ASP A 128 8.74 -3.60 -13.63
CA ASP A 128 8.09 -4.91 -13.53
C ASP A 128 6.57 -4.86 -13.73
N VAL A 129 5.90 -3.73 -13.43
CA VAL A 129 4.44 -3.61 -13.65
C VAL A 129 4.06 -3.49 -15.13
N GLU A 130 5.03 -3.31 -16.04
CA GLU A 130 4.84 -3.20 -17.50
C GLU A 130 3.71 -2.23 -17.90
N ASP A 131 2.62 -2.75 -18.48
CA ASP A 131 1.42 -1.97 -18.89
C ASP A 131 0.50 -1.59 -17.70
N GLY A 132 0.85 -2.06 -16.49
CA GLY A 132 0.20 -1.73 -15.24
C GLY A 132 0.62 -0.36 -14.70
N TRP A 133 0.26 -0.10 -13.44
CA TRP A 133 0.56 1.18 -12.80
C TRP A 133 0.57 1.09 -11.28
N ILE A 134 1.25 2.04 -10.66
CA ILE A 134 1.25 2.21 -9.21
C ILE A 134 0.65 3.59 -8.93
N ALA A 135 -0.36 3.66 -8.07
CA ALA A 135 -1.00 4.90 -7.67
C ALA A 135 -1.01 5.06 -6.15
N ALA A 136 -0.50 6.18 -5.66
CA ALA A 136 -0.58 6.58 -4.27
C ALA A 136 -1.77 7.52 -4.07
N ILE A 137 -2.66 7.17 -3.15
CA ILE A 137 -3.85 7.95 -2.80
C ILE A 137 -3.86 8.37 -1.34
N ASN A 138 -4.34 9.58 -1.09
CA ASN A 138 -4.55 10.16 0.24
C ASN A 138 -3.30 10.17 1.13
N PHE A 139 -2.11 10.30 0.55
CA PHE A 139 -0.88 10.52 1.33
C PHE A 139 -0.86 11.93 1.92
N GLN A 140 -0.24 12.09 3.10
CA GLN A 140 -0.09 13.40 3.73
C GLN A 140 0.80 14.32 2.87
N GLU A 141 0.49 15.61 2.87
CA GLU A 141 1.16 16.62 2.03
C GLU A 141 2.70 16.58 2.18
N HIS A 142 3.21 16.48 3.40
CA HIS A 142 4.66 16.42 3.64
C HIS A 142 5.29 15.12 3.13
N VAL A 143 4.55 14.01 3.10
CA VAL A 143 5.05 12.75 2.52
C VAL A 143 5.13 12.87 1.00
N ILE A 144 4.10 13.45 0.37
CA ILE A 144 4.09 13.74 -1.07
C ILE A 144 5.23 14.68 -1.46
N ASP A 145 5.52 15.69 -0.64
CA ASP A 145 6.64 16.60 -0.89
C ASP A 145 8.00 15.90 -0.81
N GLU A 146 8.19 14.95 0.12
CA GLU A 146 9.40 14.12 0.16
C GLU A 146 9.46 13.15 -1.03
N PHE A 147 8.34 12.54 -1.45
CA PHE A 147 8.27 11.73 -2.68
C PHE A 147 8.78 12.51 -3.90
N LYS A 148 8.30 13.75 -4.08
CA LYS A 148 8.76 14.62 -5.19
C LYS A 148 10.25 14.96 -5.09
N LYS A 149 10.75 15.28 -3.89
CA LYS A 149 12.18 15.59 -3.68
C LYS A 149 13.07 14.39 -4.01
N SER A 150 12.53 13.18 -3.87
CA SER A 150 13.23 11.93 -4.13
C SER A 150 12.91 11.33 -5.50
N ASN A 151 12.27 12.08 -6.41
CA ASN A 151 11.92 11.64 -7.77
C ASN A 151 11.03 10.39 -7.80
N ILE A 152 10.20 10.17 -6.77
CA ILE A 152 9.29 9.03 -6.72
C ILE A 152 8.09 9.23 -7.65
N ASP A 153 7.81 10.46 -8.07
CA ASP A 153 6.79 10.82 -9.06
C ASP A 153 7.06 10.24 -10.47
N TYR A 154 8.29 9.78 -10.74
CA TYR A 154 8.60 9.06 -11.99
C TYR A 154 8.05 7.62 -11.99
N TYR A 155 7.83 7.03 -10.82
CA TYR A 155 7.51 5.61 -10.65
C TYR A 155 6.09 5.40 -10.08
N ILE A 156 5.64 6.31 -9.23
CA ILE A 156 4.35 6.21 -8.55
C ILE A 156 3.49 7.42 -8.93
N ASN A 157 2.27 7.16 -9.37
CA ASN A 157 1.30 8.19 -9.69
C ASN A 157 0.62 8.73 -8.42
N PHE A 158 0.78 10.02 -8.15
CA PHE A 158 0.05 10.72 -7.08
C PHE A 158 -0.28 12.15 -7.52
N GLY A 159 -0.95 12.94 -6.69
CA GLY A 159 -1.31 14.32 -7.01
C GLY A 159 -2.77 14.52 -7.42
N GLY A 160 -3.25 15.76 -7.32
CA GLY A 160 -4.54 16.16 -7.87
C GLY A 160 -5.70 15.44 -7.17
N HIS A 161 -6.61 14.81 -7.92
CA HIS A 161 -7.74 14.08 -7.33
C HIS A 161 -7.33 12.82 -6.56
N LEU A 162 -6.08 12.35 -6.68
CA LEU A 162 -5.58 11.22 -5.92
C LEU A 162 -5.21 11.62 -4.47
N ASP A 163 -4.91 12.90 -4.22
CA ASP A 163 -4.51 13.37 -2.89
C ASP A 163 -5.70 13.45 -1.92
N ASP A 164 -6.92 13.61 -2.43
CA ASP A 164 -8.16 13.71 -1.64
C ASP A 164 -9.28 12.91 -2.30
N LEU A 165 -9.15 11.58 -2.27
CA LEU A 165 -10.13 10.66 -2.84
C LEU A 165 -10.99 10.05 -1.71
N PRO A 166 -12.34 10.15 -1.76
CA PRO A 166 -13.22 9.65 -0.70
C PRO A 166 -13.43 8.12 -0.76
N TRP A 167 -12.32 7.38 -0.70
CA TRP A 167 -12.24 5.95 -1.03
C TRP A 167 -13.07 5.05 -0.12
N ARG A 168 -13.19 5.36 1.18
CA ARG A 168 -13.96 4.58 2.18
C ARG A 168 -15.46 4.46 1.90
N SER A 169 -15.99 5.29 1.00
CA SER A 169 -17.40 5.27 0.59
C SER A 169 -17.66 4.39 -0.63
N LEU A 170 -16.59 3.85 -1.23
CA LEU A 170 -16.62 3.10 -2.49
C LEU A 170 -16.45 1.60 -2.23
N SER A 171 -16.96 0.77 -3.13
CA SER A 171 -16.51 -0.61 -3.23
C SER A 171 -15.08 -0.67 -3.83
N PRO A 172 -14.35 -1.79 -3.66
CA PRO A 172 -13.01 -1.94 -4.25
C PRO A 172 -12.97 -1.66 -5.75
N VAL A 173 -13.92 -2.23 -6.49
CA VAL A 173 -14.04 -2.04 -7.95
C VAL A 173 -14.35 -0.58 -8.31
N GLN A 174 -15.21 0.10 -7.54
CA GLN A 174 -15.51 1.52 -7.78
C GLN A 174 -14.31 2.43 -7.51
N LEU A 175 -13.48 2.08 -6.51
CA LEU A 175 -12.23 2.78 -6.24
C LEU A 175 -11.26 2.59 -7.41
N PHE A 176 -11.05 1.34 -7.83
CA PHE A 176 -10.21 1.00 -8.98
C PHE A 176 -10.58 1.78 -10.23
N MET A 177 -11.87 1.73 -10.63
CA MET A 177 -12.35 2.48 -11.80
C MET A 177 -12.10 3.99 -11.71
N ARG A 178 -12.23 4.58 -10.50
CA ARG A 178 -11.95 6.00 -10.31
C ARG A 178 -10.48 6.33 -10.47
N VAL A 179 -9.59 5.50 -9.91
CA VAL A 179 -8.14 5.70 -10.04
C VAL A 179 -7.74 5.56 -11.51
N GLU A 180 -8.20 4.50 -12.18
CA GLU A 180 -7.95 4.25 -13.61
C GLU A 180 -8.36 5.44 -14.50
N GLU A 181 -9.54 6.03 -14.24
CA GLU A 181 -10.02 7.21 -14.95
C GLU A 181 -9.10 8.43 -14.75
N GLN A 182 -8.57 8.64 -13.54
CA GLN A 182 -7.65 9.75 -13.26
C GLN A 182 -6.31 9.56 -13.97
N LEU A 183 -5.78 8.34 -14.03
CA LEU A 183 -4.52 8.05 -14.70
C LEU A 183 -4.64 8.20 -16.22
N THR A 184 -5.74 7.71 -16.80
CA THR A 184 -6.00 7.82 -18.25
C THR A 184 -6.10 9.28 -18.71
N LYS A 185 -6.62 10.18 -17.87
CA LYS A 185 -6.72 11.63 -18.17
C LYS A 185 -5.38 12.35 -18.19
N ARG A 186 -4.34 11.81 -17.54
CA ARG A 186 -3.00 12.41 -17.52
C ARG A 186 -2.17 12.09 -18.77
N LEU A 187 -2.55 11.03 -19.48
CA LEU A 187 -1.89 10.58 -20.71
C LEU A 187 -2.42 11.30 -21.98
N ASN A 188 -3.49 12.09 -21.87
CA ASN A 188 -4.13 12.84 -22.97
C ASN A 188 -4.03 14.36 -22.73
#